data_AF-L9X3M3-F1
#
_entry.id   AF-L9X3M3-F1
#
_cell.length_a   1.000
_cell.length_b   1.000
_cell.length_c   1.000
_cell.angle_alpha   90.00
_cell.angle_beta   90.00
_cell.angle_gamma   90.00
#
_symmetry.space_group_name_H-M   'P 1'
#
loop_
_entity.id
_entity.type
_entity.pdbx_description
1 polymer ?
#
loop_
_entity_poly.entity_id
_entity_poly.type
_entity_poly.pdbx_seq_one_letter_code
_entity_poly.pdbx_strand_id
1 'polypeptide(L)'
;MLLEDGTAPNFDVAFLDGHHQKDATLEYFDALYEFANEDAIIAFDDVNGYSDGMDEAWAEIRADPRVDLSVLTNRTGFVVVNSSVSDPKRFSLPY
;
A
#
# COMPACT_ATOMS: atom_id res chain seq x y z
N MET A 1 -7.15 -11.96 -7.89
CA MET A 1 -6.11 -12.15 -8.92
C MET A 1 -6.44 -13.41 -9.71
N LEU A 2 -6.71 -13.29 -11.01
CA LEU A 2 -6.76 -14.46 -11.88
C LEU A 2 -5.31 -14.82 -12.20
N LEU A 3 -4.91 -16.05 -11.90
CA LEU A 3 -3.61 -16.56 -12.30
C LEU A 3 -3.73 -16.94 -13.78
N GLU A 4 -3.05 -16.21 -14.65
CA GLU A 4 -2.79 -16.71 -16.01
C GLU A 4 -1.61 -17.67 -15.89
N ASP A 5 -1.68 -18.85 -16.51
CA ASP A 5 -0.59 -19.83 -16.62
C ASP A 5 0.18 -20.29 -15.35
N GLY A 6 -0.33 -19.97 -14.16
CA GLY A 6 0.33 -20.26 -12.89
C GLY A 6 1.26 -19.13 -12.43
N THR A 7 1.30 -18.02 -13.15
CA THR A 7 1.91 -16.77 -12.71
C THR A 7 0.84 -15.74 -12.35
N ALA A 8 1.15 -14.93 -11.34
CA ALA A 8 0.34 -13.77 -11.02
C ALA A 8 0.70 -12.65 -12.03
N PRO A 9 -0.26 -12.09 -12.78
CA PRO A 9 0.04 -10.99 -13.68
C PRO A 9 0.43 -9.75 -12.87
N ASN A 10 1.45 -9.04 -13.34
CA ASN A 10 1.83 -7.76 -12.74
C ASN A 10 0.69 -6.73 -12.83
N PHE A 11 0.71 -5.73 -11.97
CA PHE A 11 -0.32 -4.68 -11.93
C PHE A 11 0.27 -3.27 -11.83
N ASP A 12 -0.49 -2.30 -12.34
CA ASP A 12 -0.23 -0.87 -12.15
C ASP A 12 -1.01 -0.30 -10.96
N VAL A 13 -2.17 -0.90 -10.63
CA VAL A 13 -3.01 -0.46 -9.51
C VAL A 13 -3.58 -1.67 -8.76
N ALA A 14 -3.48 -1.65 -7.43
CA ALA A 14 -4.14 -2.58 -6.52
C ALA A 14 -4.95 -1.84 -5.46
N PHE A 15 -6.08 -2.42 -5.04
CA PHE A 15 -6.89 -1.94 -3.92
C PHE A 15 -7.03 -3.05 -2.88
N LEU A 16 -6.61 -2.77 -1.65
CA LEU A 16 -6.61 -3.68 -0.54
C LEU A 16 -7.72 -3.31 0.46
N ASP A 17 -8.79 -4.09 0.43
CA ASP A 17 -9.90 -4.10 1.39
C ASP A 17 -9.92 -5.49 2.05
N GLY A 18 -9.01 -5.65 3.01
CA GLY A 18 -8.62 -6.94 3.55
C GLY A 18 -9.20 -7.25 4.92
N HIS A 19 -8.39 -7.90 5.76
CA HIS A 19 -8.81 -8.32 7.10
C HIS A 19 -8.81 -7.20 8.14
N HIS A 20 -8.29 -6.01 7.80
CA HIS A 20 -8.13 -4.86 8.70
C HIS A 20 -7.39 -5.20 10.00
N GLN A 21 -6.36 -6.04 9.88
CA GLN A 21 -5.46 -6.46 10.94
C GLN A 21 -4.03 -6.16 10.50
N LYS A 22 -3.21 -5.68 11.44
CA LYS A 22 -1.84 -5.23 11.16
C LYS A 22 -1.04 -6.24 10.34
N ASP A 23 -0.85 -7.44 10.88
CA ASP A 23 0.02 -8.45 10.29
C ASP A 23 -0.48 -8.89 8.91
N ALA A 24 -1.79 -9.08 8.74
CA ALA A 24 -2.38 -9.44 7.46
C ALA A 24 -2.21 -8.33 6.41
N THR A 25 -2.40 -7.06 6.80
CA THR A 25 -2.22 -5.90 5.91
C THR A 25 -0.77 -5.78 5.43
N LEU A 26 0.20 -6.01 6.33
CA LEU A 26 1.63 -6.03 5.99
C LEU A 26 1.99 -7.21 5.08
N GLU A 27 1.47 -8.40 5.36
CA GLU A 27 1.65 -9.59 4.51
C GLU A 27 1.10 -9.35 3.08
N TYR A 28 -0.05 -8.70 2.96
CA TYR A 28 -0.62 -8.36 1.66
C TYR A 28 0.17 -7.27 0.94
N PHE A 29 0.68 -6.28 1.66
CA PHE A 29 1.57 -5.29 1.06
C PHE A 29 2.83 -5.94 0.48
N ASP A 30 3.47 -6.85 1.23
CA ASP A 30 4.62 -7.61 0.75
C ASP A 30 4.28 -8.46 -0.48
N ALA A 31 3.17 -9.20 -0.42
CA ALA A 31 2.73 -10.04 -1.54
C ALA A 31 2.40 -9.22 -2.79
N LEU A 32 1.80 -8.04 -2.64
CA LEU A 32 1.48 -7.15 -3.76
C LEU A 32 2.74 -6.52 -4.35
N TYR A 33 3.71 -6.13 -3.52
CA TYR A 33 4.95 -5.51 -3.98
C TYR A 33 5.70 -6.37 -5.00
N GLU A 34 5.72 -7.70 -4.84
CA GLU A 34 6.40 -8.63 -5.76
C GLU A 34 5.85 -8.61 -7.20
N PHE A 35 4.61 -8.15 -7.39
CA PHE A 35 3.95 -8.10 -8.71
C PHE A 35 3.66 -6.66 -9.17
N ALA A 36 4.16 -5.67 -8.44
CA ALA A 36 3.99 -4.26 -8.77
C ALA A 36 4.86 -3.87 -9.98
N ASN A 37 4.25 -3.27 -11.00
CA ASN A 37 4.99 -2.62 -12.07
C ASN A 37 5.73 -1.36 -11.56
N GLU A 38 6.58 -0.77 -12.40
CA GLU A 38 7.15 0.55 -12.14
C GLU A 38 6.04 1.58 -11.93
N ASP A 39 6.20 2.46 -10.94
CA ASP A 39 5.22 3.50 -10.54
C ASP A 39 3.83 2.97 -10.11
N ALA A 40 3.72 1.69 -9.72
CA ALA A 40 2.45 1.11 -9.34
C ALA A 40 1.86 1.75 -8.06
N ILE A 41 0.53 1.82 -8.02
CA ILE A 41 -0.23 2.37 -6.89
C ILE A 41 -0.88 1.23 -6.10
N ILE A 42 -0.65 1.19 -4.79
CA ILE A 42 -1.40 0.33 -3.87
C ILE A 42 -2.25 1.22 -2.96
N ALA A 43 -3.55 1.02 -3.01
CA ALA A 43 -4.52 1.71 -2.17
C ALA A 43 -5.01 0.78 -1.06
N PHE A 44 -5.18 1.32 0.14
CA PHE A 44 -5.54 0.58 1.35
C PHE A 44 -6.77 1.23 1.99
N ASP A 45 -7.81 0.44 2.23
CA ASP A 45 -8.96 0.91 2.98
C ASP A 45 -8.71 0.91 4.49
N ASP A 46 -9.37 1.81 5.21
CA ASP A 46 -9.44 1.85 6.67
C ASP A 46 -8.10 1.78 7.43
N VAL A 47 -7.09 2.47 6.88
CA VAL A 47 -5.73 2.58 7.45
C VAL A 47 -5.56 3.71 8.46
N ASN A 48 -6.59 4.51 8.70
CA ASN A 48 -6.55 5.59 9.69
C ASN A 48 -7.81 5.59 10.56
N GLY A 49 -7.61 5.45 11.88
CA GLY A 49 -8.64 5.53 12.90
C GLY A 49 -9.58 4.31 12.97
N TYR A 50 -9.29 3.23 12.23
CA TYR A 50 -10.07 1.99 12.30
C TYR A 50 -9.74 1.18 13.56
N SER A 51 -8.45 1.00 13.84
CA SER A 51 -7.91 0.35 15.03
C SER A 51 -6.44 0.73 15.22
N ASP A 52 -5.91 0.60 16.44
CA ASP A 52 -4.50 0.85 16.72
C ASP A 52 -3.58 0.01 15.81
N GLY A 53 -3.98 -1.24 15.52
CA GLY A 53 -3.23 -2.11 14.62
C GLY A 53 -3.20 -1.62 13.17
N MET A 54 -4.28 -1.01 12.69
CA MET A 54 -4.31 -0.43 11.33
C MET A 54 -3.53 0.89 11.26
N ASP A 55 -3.58 1.70 12.32
CA ASP A 55 -2.76 2.91 12.43
C ASP A 55 -1.27 2.56 12.45
N GLU A 56 -0.89 1.49 13.17
CA GLU A 56 0.47 0.94 13.16
C GLU A 56 0.87 0.39 11.79
N ALA A 57 0.00 -0.40 11.14
CA ALA A 57 0.26 -0.93 9.80
C ALA A 57 0.52 0.19 8.80
N TRP A 58 -0.28 1.26 8.84
CA TRP A 58 -0.11 2.40 7.97
C TRP A 58 1.19 3.17 8.25
N ALA A 59 1.56 3.32 9.52
CA ALA A 59 2.81 3.95 9.91
C ALA A 59 4.01 3.15 9.37
N GLU A 60 3.97 1.81 9.45
CA GLU A 60 5.01 0.92 8.93
C GLU A 60 5.09 0.97 7.40
N ILE A 61 3.97 0.83 6.70
CA ILE A 61 3.90 0.92 5.23
C ILE A 61 4.47 2.26 4.73
N ARG A 62 4.08 3.38 5.35
CA ARG A 62 4.61 4.69 4.99
C ARG A 62 6.10 4.84 5.24
N ALA A 63 6.64 4.14 6.23
CA ALA A 63 8.05 4.20 6.59
C ALA A 63 8.92 3.25 5.74
N ASP A 64 8.29 2.32 5.03
CA ASP A 64 8.97 1.31 4.22
C ASP A 64 9.82 1.96 3.12
N PRO A 65 11.08 1.53 2.93
CA PRO A 65 11.96 2.08 1.90
C PRO A 65 11.51 1.80 0.47
N ARG A 66 10.56 0.87 0.26
CA ARG A 66 9.94 0.59 -1.05
C ARG A 66 8.86 1.60 -1.42
N VAL A 67 8.41 2.42 -0.47
CA VAL A 67 7.37 3.44 -0.68
C VAL A 67 7.99 4.79 -0.96
N ASP A 68 7.85 5.21 -2.21
CA ASP A 68 8.40 6.48 -2.69
C ASP A 68 7.47 7.65 -2.45
N LEU A 69 6.16 7.39 -2.46
CA LEU A 69 5.15 8.38 -2.18
C LEU A 69 4.01 7.76 -1.40
N SER A 70 3.54 8.43 -0.37
CA SER A 70 2.34 8.04 0.35
C SER A 70 1.38 9.23 0.48
N VAL A 71 0.10 9.00 0.19
CA VAL A 71 -0.98 9.96 0.43
C VAL A 71 -1.94 9.34 1.43
N LEU A 72 -2.16 10.02 2.55
CA LEU A 72 -3.24 9.70 3.46
C LEU A 72 -4.41 10.66 3.22
N THR A 73 -5.60 10.09 3.05
CA THR A 73 -6.87 10.83 3.07
C THR A 73 -7.57 10.63 4.42
N ASN A 74 -8.90 10.73 4.50
CA ASN A 74 -9.61 10.54 5.78
C ASN A 74 -9.35 9.13 6.37
N ARG A 75 -9.75 8.07 5.67
CA ARG A 75 -9.53 6.67 6.11
C ARG A 75 -8.66 5.85 5.16
N THR A 76 -8.50 6.30 3.92
CA THR A 76 -7.85 5.54 2.85
C THR A 76 -6.43 6.06 2.62
N GLY A 77 -5.50 5.13 2.50
CA GLY A 77 -4.09 5.39 2.20
C GLY A 77 -3.74 4.95 0.78
N PHE A 78 -2.84 5.68 0.15
CA PHE A 78 -2.30 5.35 -1.17
C PHE A 78 -0.79 5.37 -1.08
N VAL A 79 -0.13 4.40 -1.70
CA VAL A 79 1.32 4.41 -1.88
C VAL A 79 1.68 4.22 -3.35
N VAL A 80 2.76 4.86 -3.77
CA VAL A 80 3.47 4.58 -5.02
C VAL A 80 4.74 3.83 -4.66
N VAL A 81 4.99 2.73 -5.36
CA VAL A 81 6.15 1.86 -5.16
C VAL A 81 6.92 1.65 -6.45
N ASN A 82 8.17 1.20 -6.34
CA ASN A 82 9.03 0.86 -7.47
C ASN A 82 9.17 2.03 -8.46
N SER A 83 9.28 3.26 -7.97
CA SER A 83 9.47 4.45 -8.79
C SER A 83 10.92 4.91 -8.78
N SER A 84 11.28 5.74 -9.78
CA SER A 84 12.59 6.39 -9.85
C SER A 84 12.71 7.66 -8.97
N VAL A 85 11.78 7.88 -8.04
CA VAL A 85 11.76 9.08 -7.19
C VAL A 85 12.83 8.96 -6.10
N SER A 86 13.77 9.91 -6.07
CA SER A 86 14.93 9.83 -5.17
C SER A 86 14.64 10.09 -3.69
N ASP A 87 13.57 10.80 -3.37
CA ASP A 87 13.23 11.24 -2.01
C ASP A 87 11.77 10.90 -1.65
N PRO A 88 11.52 10.06 -0.62
CA PRO A 88 10.18 9.69 -0.22
C PRO A 88 9.32 10.89 0.17
N LYS A 89 8.12 11.00 -0.42
CA LYS A 89 7.18 12.11 -0.16
C LYS A 89 5.92 11.62 0.55
N ARG A 90 5.58 12.28 1.67
CA ARG A 90 4.41 11.92 2.48
C ARG A 90 3.46 13.10 2.54
N PHE A 91 2.25 12.89 2.06
CA PHE A 91 1.19 13.89 2.08
C PHE A 91 0.04 13.39 2.94
N SER A 92 -0.54 14.29 3.73
CA SER A 92 -1.82 14.06 4.38
C SER A 92 -2.75 15.16 3.93
N LEU A 93 -3.84 14.80 3.29
CA LEU A 93 -4.81 15.77 2.81
C LEU A 93 -5.76 16.11 3.96
N PRO A 94 -5.89 17.40 4.32
CA PRO A 94 -6.85 17.80 5.34
C PRO A 94 -8.28 17.53 4.83
N TYR A 95 -9.08 16.92 5.69
CA TYR A 95 -10.54 16.86 5.60
C TYR A 95 -11.12 17.41 6.89
#